data_AF-A0A151BQ23-F1
#
_entry.id   AF-A0A151BQ23-F1
#
_cell.length_a   1.000
_cell.length_b   1.000
_cell.length_c   1.000
_cell.angle_alpha   90.00
_cell.angle_beta   90.00
_cell.angle_gamma   90.00
#
_symmetry.space_group_name_H-M   'P 1'
#
loop_
_entity.id
_entity.type
_entity.pdbx_description
1 polymer ?
#
loop_
_entity_poly.entity_id
_entity_poly.type
_entity_poly.pdbx_seq_one_letter_code
_entity_poly.pdbx_strand_id
1 'polypeptide(L)'
;DEKVDALMRDFPGFHGEFTLIAADGAAQAIVERGKIPHIIVTDLDGDFEAILNSARRGSIIAVHAHGDNMERVSRHMGEIISATRLIIGTTQVEPVPPTVNFGGFTDGDRAVFMASRYEATPIVLVGMDFGNVVGRRSKPWLRSDVDAWGDKLKKLRIAYELISWVTGRLGLEIYTTSETAPPGTRRLRIEEIEGILRCHA
;
A
#
# COMPACT_ATOMS: atom_id res chain seq x y z
N ASP A 1 -3.99 9.51 -12.17
CA ASP A 1 -4.47 8.40 -11.36
C ASP A 1 -5.68 8.98 -10.67
N GLU A 2 -6.87 8.61 -11.13
CA GLU A 2 -8.09 9.36 -10.82
C GLU A 2 -8.39 9.41 -9.31
N LYS A 3 -8.02 8.34 -8.58
CA LYS A 3 -8.23 8.27 -7.14
C LYS A 3 -7.25 9.16 -6.38
N VAL A 4 -5.97 9.17 -6.75
CA VAL A 4 -5.00 10.10 -6.14
C VAL A 4 -5.33 11.55 -6.54
N ASP A 5 -5.74 11.80 -7.80
CA ASP A 5 -6.17 13.12 -8.26
C ASP A 5 -7.38 13.62 -7.47
N ALA A 6 -8.39 12.77 -7.24
CA ALA A 6 -9.53 13.10 -6.39
C ALA A 6 -9.13 13.36 -4.94
N LEU A 7 -8.24 12.56 -4.35
CA LEU A 7 -7.76 12.77 -2.98
C LEU A 7 -7.08 14.13 -2.81
N MET A 8 -6.24 14.53 -3.77
CA MET A 8 -5.56 15.84 -3.75
C MET A 8 -6.55 17.00 -3.89
N ARG A 9 -7.61 16.83 -4.68
CA ARG A 9 -8.62 17.86 -4.92
C ARG A 9 -9.57 18.01 -3.74
N ASP A 10 -10.10 16.90 -3.26
CA ASP A 10 -11.20 16.88 -2.28
C ASP A 10 -10.68 16.93 -0.84
N PHE A 11 -9.44 16.51 -0.59
CA PHE A 11 -8.82 16.58 0.72
C PHE A 11 -7.30 16.85 0.65
N PRO A 12 -6.84 18.03 0.21
CA PRO A 12 -5.42 18.34 -0.02
C PRO A 12 -4.52 18.24 1.24
N GLY A 13 -5.13 18.33 2.43
CA GLY A 13 -4.47 18.25 3.74
C GLY A 13 -4.16 16.83 4.21
N PHE A 14 -4.61 15.78 3.50
CA PHE A 14 -4.49 14.38 3.94
C PHE A 14 -3.08 13.96 4.35
N HIS A 15 -2.06 14.53 3.72
CA HIS A 15 -0.66 14.20 3.99
C HIS A 15 -0.20 14.66 5.39
N GLY A 16 -0.81 15.70 5.96
CA GLY A 16 -0.51 16.16 7.32
C GLY A 16 -1.36 15.49 8.40
N GLU A 17 -2.55 14.99 8.03
CA GLU A 17 -3.52 14.41 8.95
C GLU A 17 -3.43 12.87 9.03
N PHE A 18 -2.94 12.22 7.97
CA PHE A 18 -2.81 10.77 7.88
C PHE A 18 -1.37 10.33 7.59
N THR A 19 -1.00 9.19 8.17
CA THR A 19 0.19 8.47 7.73
C THR A 19 -0.07 7.80 6.37
N LEU A 20 0.31 8.49 5.30
CA LEU A 20 0.32 7.96 3.93
C LEU A 20 1.27 6.77 3.74
N ILE A 21 0.70 5.58 3.54
CA ILE A 21 1.43 4.35 3.15
C ILE A 21 1.11 4.05 1.68
N ALA A 22 2.14 3.92 0.84
CA ALA A 22 1.98 3.57 -0.57
C ALA A 22 2.42 2.13 -0.84
N ALA A 23 1.56 1.35 -1.50
CA ALA A 23 1.90 0.01 -1.97
C ALA A 23 2.50 0.09 -3.39
N ASP A 24 3.80 -0.18 -3.48
CA ASP A 24 4.58 -0.29 -4.71
C ASP A 24 4.25 0.78 -5.77
N GLY A 25 3.63 0.44 -6.90
CA GLY A 25 3.26 1.36 -7.98
C GLY A 25 2.41 2.57 -7.56
N ALA A 26 1.71 2.51 -6.42
CA ALA A 26 1.01 3.67 -5.85
C ALA A 26 1.98 4.80 -5.46
N ALA A 27 3.24 4.47 -5.13
CA ALA A 27 4.27 5.44 -4.81
C ALA A 27 4.54 6.37 -6.00
N GLN A 28 4.64 5.83 -7.22
CA GLN A 28 4.82 6.61 -8.44
C GLN A 28 3.69 7.62 -8.62
N ALA A 29 2.43 7.19 -8.43
CA ALA A 29 1.27 8.06 -8.59
C ALA A 29 1.27 9.23 -7.59
N ILE A 30 1.73 9.00 -6.35
CA ILE A 30 1.84 10.04 -5.32
C ILE A 30 3.00 11.00 -5.61
N VAL A 31 4.17 10.46 -5.96
CA VAL A 31 5.40 11.24 -6.23
C VAL A 31 5.24 12.18 -7.42
N GLU A 32 4.61 11.72 -8.50
CA GLU A 32 4.30 12.56 -9.69
C GLU A 32 3.42 13.78 -9.35
N ARG A 33 2.68 13.74 -8.24
CA ARG A 33 1.81 14.83 -7.76
C ARG A 33 2.47 15.69 -6.70
N GLY A 34 3.78 15.55 -6.51
CA GLY A 34 4.58 16.38 -5.62
C GLY A 34 4.45 16.04 -4.13
N LYS A 35 3.74 14.96 -3.76
CA LYS A 35 3.69 14.44 -2.38
C LYS A 35 4.65 13.27 -2.22
N ILE A 36 5.06 12.99 -0.99
CA ILE A 36 5.95 11.86 -0.66
C ILE A 36 5.24 10.95 0.34
N PRO A 37 5.09 9.64 0.05
CA PRO A 37 4.58 8.69 1.04
C PRO A 37 5.43 8.69 2.30
N HIS A 38 4.84 8.56 3.48
CA HIS A 38 5.62 8.37 4.71
C HIS A 38 6.25 6.98 4.73
N ILE A 39 5.55 5.99 4.18
CA ILE A 39 6.01 4.61 4.08
C ILE A 39 5.72 4.07 2.69
N ILE A 40 6.65 3.30 2.13
CA ILE A 40 6.44 2.50 0.92
C ILE A 40 6.56 1.03 1.29
N VAL A 41 5.55 0.23 0.95
CA VAL A 41 5.59 -1.24 1.04
C VAL A 41 5.75 -1.78 -0.38
N THR A 42 6.79 -2.55 -0.65
CA THR A 42 7.14 -2.91 -2.03
C THR A 42 7.93 -4.22 -2.11
N ASP A 43 7.65 -5.02 -3.14
CA ASP A 43 8.49 -6.14 -3.61
C ASP A 43 9.56 -5.72 -4.66
N LEU A 44 9.72 -4.41 -4.84
CA LEU A 44 10.61 -3.74 -5.81
C LEU A 44 10.23 -4.01 -7.27
N ASP A 45 8.94 -4.14 -7.58
CA ASP A 45 8.44 -4.31 -8.96
C ASP A 45 7.82 -3.08 -9.63
N GLY A 46 7.63 -2.01 -8.87
CA GLY A 46 7.18 -0.71 -9.35
C GLY A 46 8.30 0.20 -9.87
N ASP A 47 8.00 1.50 -9.87
CA ASP A 47 8.93 2.55 -10.34
C ASP A 47 10.05 2.78 -9.32
N PHE A 48 11.24 2.27 -9.62
CA PHE A 48 12.38 2.35 -8.72
C PHE A 48 12.84 3.79 -8.44
N GLU A 49 12.73 4.70 -9.41
CA GLU A 49 13.09 6.11 -9.20
C GLU A 49 12.15 6.80 -8.21
N ALA A 50 10.85 6.50 -8.25
CA ALA A 50 9.88 6.99 -7.28
C ALA A 50 10.17 6.45 -5.87
N ILE A 51 10.55 5.17 -5.75
CA ILE A 51 10.97 4.56 -4.49
C ILE A 51 12.22 5.25 -3.95
N LEU A 52 13.24 5.43 -4.80
CA LEU A 52 14.53 6.01 -4.41
C LEU A 52 14.42 7.51 -4.09
N ASN A 53 13.60 8.26 -4.83
CA ASN A 53 13.28 9.66 -4.53
C ASN A 53 12.60 9.77 -3.16
N SER A 54 11.60 8.92 -2.90
CA SER A 54 10.89 8.88 -1.62
C SER A 54 11.85 8.53 -0.47
N ALA A 55 12.72 7.53 -0.65
CA ALA A 55 13.75 7.16 0.30
C ALA A 55 14.67 8.35 0.66
N ARG A 56 15.19 9.07 -0.36
CA ARG A 56 16.02 10.28 -0.17
C ARG A 56 15.29 11.40 0.56
N ARG A 57 13.95 11.43 0.48
CA ARG A 57 13.09 12.43 1.11
C ARG A 57 12.49 11.99 2.44
N GLY A 58 12.99 10.89 3.01
CA GLY A 58 12.68 10.46 4.38
C GLY A 58 11.57 9.42 4.51
N SER A 59 11.11 8.81 3.42
CA SER A 59 10.18 7.67 3.51
C SER A 59 10.83 6.46 4.14
N ILE A 60 10.06 5.73 4.96
CA ILE A 60 10.42 4.37 5.37
C ILE A 60 10.16 3.43 4.19
N ILE A 61 11.14 2.60 3.85
CA ILE A 61 11.02 1.61 2.77
C ILE A 61 10.90 0.22 3.39
N ALA A 62 9.67 -0.29 3.42
CA ALA A 62 9.35 -1.66 3.83
C ALA A 62 9.49 -2.60 2.62
N VAL A 63 10.67 -3.20 2.49
CA VAL A 63 11.02 -4.07 1.36
C VAL A 63 10.59 -5.49 1.68
N HIS A 64 9.84 -6.11 0.77
CA HIS A 64 9.45 -7.50 0.87
C HIS A 64 10.34 -8.37 -0.02
N ALA A 65 11.09 -9.30 0.58
CA ALA A 65 11.89 -10.29 -0.15
C ALA A 65 11.17 -11.64 -0.19
N HIS A 66 11.08 -12.24 -1.38
CA HIS A 66 10.52 -13.56 -1.63
C HIS A 66 11.21 -14.23 -2.83
N GLY A 67 10.88 -15.50 -3.10
CA GLY A 67 11.68 -16.36 -3.98
C GLY A 67 11.83 -15.88 -5.43
N ASP A 68 10.92 -15.05 -5.95
CA ASP A 68 10.93 -14.60 -7.35
C ASP A 68 11.54 -13.20 -7.56
N ASN A 69 11.86 -12.46 -6.48
CA ASN A 69 12.32 -11.07 -6.56
C ASN A 69 13.77 -10.87 -6.09
N MET A 70 14.48 -11.95 -5.76
CA MET A 70 15.85 -11.90 -5.22
C MET A 70 16.84 -11.14 -6.11
N GLU A 71 16.72 -11.26 -7.44
CA GLU A 71 17.58 -10.50 -8.38
C GLU A 71 17.32 -8.99 -8.27
N ARG A 72 16.06 -8.58 -8.17
CA ARG A 72 15.66 -7.17 -8.00
C ARG A 72 16.15 -6.61 -6.67
N VAL A 73 15.98 -7.39 -5.59
CA VAL A 73 16.52 -7.05 -4.27
C VAL A 73 18.04 -6.86 -4.35
N SER A 74 18.77 -7.81 -4.94
CA SER A 74 20.23 -7.71 -5.06
C SER A 74 20.68 -6.50 -5.90
N ARG A 75 19.91 -6.12 -6.92
CA ARG A 75 20.22 -4.98 -7.79
C ARG A 75 19.98 -3.64 -7.09
N HIS A 76 18.86 -3.50 -6.40
CA HIS A 76 18.36 -2.19 -5.95
C HIS A 76 18.71 -1.83 -4.50
N MET A 77 18.92 -2.82 -3.63
CA MET A 77 19.12 -2.55 -2.20
C MET A 77 20.36 -1.71 -1.91
N GLY A 78 21.44 -1.83 -2.70
CA GLY A 78 22.64 -1.03 -2.51
C GLY A 78 22.38 0.48 -2.64
N GLU A 79 21.54 0.86 -3.60
CA GLU A 79 21.16 2.26 -3.83
C GLU A 79 20.21 2.76 -2.74
N ILE A 80 19.23 1.94 -2.31
CA ILE A 80 18.32 2.28 -1.21
C ILE A 80 19.10 2.51 0.09
N ILE A 81 20.03 1.61 0.43
CA ILE A 81 20.87 1.72 1.64
C ILE A 81 21.78 2.96 1.59
N SER A 82 22.22 3.34 0.39
CA SER A 82 23.01 4.56 0.20
C SER A 82 22.16 5.82 0.36
N ALA A 83 20.85 5.75 0.07
CA ALA A 83 19.92 6.86 0.17
C ALA A 83 19.34 7.05 1.58
N THR A 84 19.09 5.98 2.34
CA THR A 84 18.43 6.05 3.64
C THR A 84 18.80 4.89 4.57
N ARG A 85 18.61 5.10 5.87
CA ARG A 85 18.65 4.04 6.90
C ARG A 85 17.26 3.59 7.35
N LEU A 86 16.20 4.23 6.85
CA LEU A 86 14.81 3.95 7.20
C LEU A 86 14.28 2.77 6.37
N ILE A 87 14.79 1.57 6.65
CA ILE A 87 14.48 0.35 5.89
C ILE A 87 13.93 -0.70 6.84
N ILE A 88 12.83 -1.34 6.44
CA ILE A 88 12.26 -2.50 7.14
C ILE A 88 12.27 -3.67 6.17
N GLY A 89 13.00 -4.74 6.51
CA GLY A 89 12.93 -6.00 5.77
C GLY A 89 11.71 -6.80 6.19
N THR A 90 10.85 -7.18 5.24
CA THR A 90 9.64 -7.95 5.50
C THR A 90 9.65 -9.31 4.79
N THR A 91 9.02 -10.30 5.41
CA THR A 91 8.97 -11.69 4.92
C THR A 91 7.55 -12.26 5.01
N GLN A 92 7.29 -13.30 4.23
CA GLN A 92 6.04 -14.08 4.23
C GLN A 92 6.15 -15.38 5.04
N VAL A 93 7.37 -15.76 5.43
CA VAL A 93 7.66 -17.00 6.16
C VAL A 93 8.08 -16.70 7.61
N GLU A 94 8.59 -17.71 8.32
CA GLU A 94 9.19 -17.52 9.64
C GLU A 94 10.29 -16.44 9.55
N PRO A 95 10.18 -15.35 10.31
CA PRO A 95 11.14 -14.25 10.22
C PRO A 95 12.51 -14.65 10.75
N VAL A 96 13.55 -14.32 10.00
CA VAL A 96 14.94 -14.37 10.46
C VAL A 96 15.39 -12.95 10.77
N PRO A 97 15.87 -12.63 11.98
CA PRO A 97 16.32 -11.28 12.31
C PRO A 97 17.34 -10.73 11.29
N PRO A 98 17.19 -9.47 10.84
CA PRO A 98 16.28 -8.43 11.34
C PRO A 98 14.92 -8.35 10.61
N THR A 99 14.51 -9.36 9.84
CA THR A 99 13.24 -9.32 9.10
C THR A 99 12.02 -9.47 10.02
N VAL A 100 10.88 -8.91 9.59
CA VAL A 100 9.61 -8.98 10.31
C VAL A 100 8.53 -9.54 9.38
N ASN A 101 7.71 -10.45 9.89
CA ASN A 101 6.49 -10.90 9.20
C ASN A 101 5.28 -10.18 9.81
N PHE A 102 4.75 -9.19 9.10
CA PHE A 102 3.52 -8.50 9.52
C PHE A 102 2.25 -9.31 9.18
N GLY A 103 2.34 -10.25 8.25
CA GLY A 103 1.19 -10.81 7.53
C GLY A 103 0.96 -10.11 6.19
N GLY A 104 -0.14 -10.47 5.52
CA GLY A 104 -0.47 -9.99 4.18
C GLY A 104 0.20 -10.79 3.05
N PHE A 105 -0.48 -10.84 1.91
CA PHE A 105 -0.11 -11.59 0.73
C PHE A 105 0.45 -10.69 -0.39
N THR A 106 -0.13 -9.52 -0.60
CA THR A 106 0.31 -8.48 -1.55
C THR A 106 0.84 -7.27 -0.78
N ASP A 107 1.47 -6.31 -1.47
CA ASP A 107 1.97 -5.09 -0.83
C ASP A 107 0.84 -4.26 -0.19
N GLY A 108 -0.35 -4.25 -0.80
CA GLY A 108 -1.51 -3.51 -0.31
C GLY A 108 -2.05 -4.03 1.02
N ASP A 109 -2.37 -5.31 1.12
CA ASP A 109 -2.81 -5.89 2.40
C ASP A 109 -1.65 -6.01 3.40
N ARG A 110 -0.40 -6.22 2.96
CA ARG A 110 0.77 -6.13 3.86
C ARG A 110 0.87 -4.76 4.53
N ALA A 111 0.57 -3.67 3.81
CA ALA A 111 0.49 -2.34 4.40
C ALA A 111 -0.59 -2.24 5.50
N VAL A 112 -1.75 -2.87 5.30
CA VAL A 112 -2.82 -2.94 6.32
C VAL A 112 -2.37 -3.71 7.55
N PHE A 113 -1.74 -4.86 7.37
CA PHE A 113 -1.20 -5.68 8.46
C PHE A 113 -0.08 -4.97 9.23
N MET A 114 0.78 -4.24 8.52
CA MET A 114 1.81 -3.41 9.15
C MET A 114 1.17 -2.27 9.95
N ALA A 115 0.21 -1.54 9.38
CA ALA A 115 -0.51 -0.45 10.05
C ALA A 115 -1.24 -0.95 11.31
N SER A 116 -1.94 -2.09 11.21
CA SER A 116 -2.66 -2.67 12.35
C SER A 116 -1.73 -3.15 13.45
N ARG A 117 -0.53 -3.65 13.12
CA ARG A 117 0.48 -4.04 14.11
C ARG A 117 0.94 -2.87 14.98
N TYR A 118 0.87 -1.65 14.44
CA TYR A 118 1.16 -0.40 15.14
C TYR A 118 -0.12 0.32 15.62
N GLU A 119 -1.24 -0.40 15.72
CA GLU A 119 -2.50 0.11 16.28
C GLU A 119 -3.07 1.33 15.54
N ALA A 120 -2.70 1.51 14.27
CA ALA A 120 -3.23 2.60 13.46
C ALA A 120 -4.75 2.45 13.31
N THR A 121 -5.47 3.50 13.70
CA THR A 121 -6.92 3.60 13.55
C THR A 121 -7.32 5.07 13.34
N PRO A 122 -8.22 5.38 12.40
CA PRO A 122 -8.78 4.47 11.39
C PRO A 122 -7.80 4.18 10.24
N ILE A 123 -8.01 3.08 9.51
CA ILE A 123 -7.25 2.74 8.29
C ILE A 123 -8.14 3.01 7.07
N VAL A 124 -7.67 3.82 6.11
CA VAL A 124 -8.43 4.16 4.89
C VAL A 124 -7.73 3.59 3.66
N LEU A 125 -8.39 2.67 2.96
CA LEU A 125 -7.92 2.04 1.73
C LEU A 125 -8.37 2.86 0.52
N VAL A 126 -7.40 3.48 -0.16
CA VAL A 126 -7.62 4.24 -1.40
C VAL A 126 -6.85 3.56 -2.54
N GLY A 127 -7.52 3.32 -3.67
CA GLY A 127 -6.89 2.70 -4.84
C GLY A 127 -6.66 1.18 -4.74
N MET A 128 -7.10 0.55 -3.65
CA MET A 128 -7.11 -0.91 -3.52
C MET A 128 -8.49 -1.46 -3.90
N ASP A 129 -8.62 -1.92 -5.14
CA ASP A 129 -9.85 -2.57 -5.62
C ASP A 129 -9.77 -4.10 -5.52
N PHE A 130 -10.88 -4.70 -5.10
CA PHE A 130 -11.02 -6.16 -4.97
C PHE A 130 -11.91 -6.76 -6.06
N GLY A 131 -12.27 -5.97 -7.06
CA GLY A 131 -13.04 -6.41 -8.22
C GLY A 131 -12.18 -7.10 -9.27
N ASN A 132 -12.72 -7.20 -10.48
CA ASN A 132 -12.07 -7.89 -11.59
C ASN A 132 -11.26 -6.95 -12.49
N VAL A 133 -11.10 -5.66 -12.14
CA VAL A 133 -10.33 -4.68 -12.93
C VAL A 133 -9.03 -4.38 -12.21
N VAL A 134 -7.94 -4.35 -12.96
CA VAL A 134 -6.59 -4.03 -12.49
C VAL A 134 -6.20 -2.67 -13.06
N GLY A 135 -5.92 -1.72 -12.16
CA GLY A 135 -5.49 -0.38 -12.57
C GLY A 135 -4.12 -0.41 -13.26
N ARG A 136 -3.91 0.49 -14.24
CA ARG A 136 -2.67 0.58 -15.04
C ARG A 136 -1.37 0.70 -14.22
N ARG A 137 -1.46 1.21 -12.99
CA ARG A 137 -0.33 1.37 -12.06
C ARG A 137 0.05 0.08 -11.34
N SER A 138 -0.73 -0.98 -11.50
CA SER A 138 -0.48 -2.27 -10.84
C SER A 138 0.72 -3.02 -11.40
N LYS A 139 1.12 -2.73 -12.64
CA LYS A 139 2.31 -3.30 -13.30
C LYS A 139 2.93 -2.30 -14.27
N PRO A 140 4.27 -2.20 -14.34
CA PRO A 140 4.94 -1.21 -15.19
C PRO A 140 4.61 -1.27 -16.69
N TRP A 141 4.24 -2.45 -17.20
CA TRP A 141 3.95 -2.66 -18.62
C TRP A 141 2.50 -2.39 -19.03
N LEU A 142 1.59 -2.14 -18.07
CA LEU A 142 0.19 -1.85 -18.40
C LEU A 142 0.03 -0.42 -18.91
N ARG A 143 -0.67 -0.27 -20.04
CA ARG A 143 -0.95 1.04 -20.66
C ARG A 143 -2.32 1.60 -20.30
N SER A 144 -3.24 0.74 -19.91
CA SER A 144 -4.61 1.05 -19.51
C SER A 144 -5.04 0.09 -18.41
N ASP A 145 -6.21 0.34 -17.84
CA ASP A 145 -6.87 -0.62 -16.97
C ASP A 145 -7.29 -1.84 -17.79
N VAL A 146 -7.19 -3.01 -17.18
CA VAL A 146 -7.45 -4.30 -17.84
C VAL A 146 -8.19 -5.23 -16.90
N ASP A 147 -8.86 -6.22 -17.46
CA ASP A 147 -9.42 -7.32 -16.67
C ASP A 147 -8.30 -8.09 -15.99
N ALA A 148 -8.53 -8.42 -14.72
CA ALA A 148 -7.65 -9.24 -13.92
C ALA A 148 -7.58 -10.65 -14.53
N TRP A 149 -6.37 -11.16 -14.68
CA TRP A 149 -6.11 -12.50 -15.21
C TRP A 149 -5.78 -13.49 -14.09
N GLY A 150 -5.91 -14.79 -14.39
CA GLY A 150 -5.80 -15.95 -13.48
C GLY A 150 -5.18 -15.70 -12.11
N ASP A 151 -3.86 -15.52 -12.04
CA ASP A 151 -3.18 -15.39 -10.74
C ASP A 151 -3.47 -14.06 -10.06
N LYS A 152 -3.62 -12.95 -10.79
CA LYS A 152 -3.97 -11.66 -10.20
C LYS A 152 -5.35 -11.71 -9.54
N LEU A 153 -6.34 -12.37 -10.16
CA LEU A 153 -7.64 -12.61 -9.54
C LEU A 153 -7.53 -13.40 -8.23
N LYS A 154 -6.69 -14.45 -8.19
CA LYS A 154 -6.42 -15.20 -6.95
C LYS A 154 -5.79 -14.30 -5.88
N LYS A 155 -4.81 -13.46 -6.24
CA LYS A 155 -4.17 -12.52 -5.30
C LYS A 155 -5.18 -11.53 -4.73
N LEU A 156 -6.05 -10.95 -5.56
CA LEU A 156 -7.10 -10.03 -5.12
C LEU A 156 -8.09 -10.71 -4.18
N ARG A 157 -8.49 -11.94 -4.49
CA ARG A 157 -9.35 -12.75 -3.61
C ARG A 157 -8.69 -13.03 -2.25
N ILE A 158 -7.41 -13.41 -2.24
CA ILE A 158 -6.67 -13.65 -0.99
C ILE A 158 -6.60 -12.35 -0.16
N ALA A 159 -6.27 -11.21 -0.79
CA ALA A 159 -6.23 -9.93 -0.09
C ALA A 159 -7.60 -9.54 0.48
N TYR A 160 -8.68 -9.78 -0.27
CA TYR A 160 -10.05 -9.58 0.21
C TYR A 160 -10.36 -10.44 1.45
N GLU A 161 -10.05 -11.74 1.40
CA GLU A 161 -10.26 -12.67 2.51
C GLU A 161 -9.42 -12.29 3.74
N LEU A 162 -8.15 -11.90 3.53
CA LEU A 162 -7.24 -11.47 4.60
C LEU A 162 -7.69 -10.17 5.27
N ILE A 163 -8.14 -9.18 4.50
CA ILE A 163 -8.67 -7.93 5.06
C ILE A 163 -9.98 -8.18 5.80
N SER A 164 -10.86 -9.03 5.27
CA SER A 164 -12.09 -9.43 5.96
C SER A 164 -11.78 -10.08 7.32
N TRP A 165 -10.81 -11.00 7.32
CA TRP A 165 -10.37 -11.71 8.51
C TRP A 165 -9.77 -10.76 9.55
N VAL A 166 -8.81 -9.92 9.16
CA VAL A 166 -8.09 -9.06 10.13
C VAL A 166 -9.03 -8.01 10.73
N THR A 167 -9.95 -7.47 9.91
CA THR A 167 -10.97 -6.52 10.38
C THR A 167 -11.86 -7.15 11.43
N GLY A 168 -12.42 -8.33 11.16
CA GLY A 168 -13.29 -9.04 12.12
C GLY A 168 -12.54 -9.57 13.36
N ARG A 169 -11.28 -9.99 13.19
CA ARG A 169 -10.47 -10.58 14.26
C ARG A 169 -9.99 -9.55 15.27
N LEU A 170 -9.60 -8.37 14.79
CA LEU A 170 -8.98 -7.31 15.60
C LEU A 170 -9.94 -6.14 15.88
N GLY A 171 -11.14 -6.12 15.30
CA GLY A 171 -12.11 -5.04 15.48
C GLY A 171 -11.64 -3.71 14.90
N LEU A 172 -10.83 -3.75 13.84
CA LEU A 172 -10.23 -2.55 13.23
C LEU A 172 -11.29 -1.70 12.55
N GLU A 173 -11.16 -0.39 12.68
CA GLU A 173 -11.96 0.55 11.89
C GLU A 173 -11.30 0.77 10.52
N ILE A 174 -11.69 -0.07 9.55
CA ILE A 174 -11.19 -0.01 8.18
C ILE A 174 -12.26 0.55 7.24
N TYR A 175 -11.83 1.52 6.47
CA TYR A 175 -12.59 2.24 5.48
C TYR A 175 -12.05 1.94 4.07
N THR A 176 -12.91 1.83 3.06
CA THR A 176 -12.48 1.59 1.67
C THR A 176 -13.24 2.45 0.67
N THR A 177 -12.52 2.95 -0.33
CA THR A 177 -13.12 3.63 -1.49
C THR A 177 -13.44 2.68 -2.65
N SER A 178 -13.23 1.37 -2.48
CA SER A 178 -13.60 0.38 -3.49
C SER A 178 -15.09 0.10 -3.49
N GLU A 179 -15.65 -0.21 -4.66
CA GLU A 179 -17.03 -0.66 -4.78
C GLU A 179 -17.24 -2.04 -4.13
N THR A 180 -16.23 -2.92 -4.26
CA THR A 180 -16.22 -4.25 -3.67
C THR A 180 -15.51 -4.18 -2.32
N ALA A 181 -16.28 -4.08 -1.24
CA ALA A 181 -15.76 -3.90 0.10
C ALA A 181 -15.63 -5.24 0.86
N PRO A 182 -14.45 -5.57 1.41
CA PRO A 182 -14.29 -6.72 2.30
C PRO A 182 -15.23 -6.63 3.52
N PRO A 183 -15.85 -7.74 3.95
CA PRO A 183 -16.64 -7.80 5.18
C PRO A 183 -15.95 -7.15 6.38
N GLY A 184 -16.72 -6.42 7.19
CA GLY A 184 -16.22 -5.67 8.34
C GLY A 184 -15.68 -4.28 7.99
N THR A 185 -15.32 -4.02 6.73
CA THR A 185 -14.91 -2.69 6.28
C THR A 185 -16.13 -1.79 5.99
N ARG A 186 -15.94 -0.48 6.07
CA ARG A 186 -16.97 0.51 5.73
C ARG A 186 -16.63 1.21 4.42
N ARG A 187 -17.60 1.31 3.52
CA ARG A 187 -17.43 2.08 2.28
C ARG A 187 -17.52 3.58 2.54
N LEU A 188 -16.74 4.35 1.82
CA LEU A 188 -16.88 5.79 1.70
C LEU A 188 -16.45 6.30 0.32
N ARG A 189 -16.88 7.51 -0.02
CA ARG A 189 -16.35 8.30 -1.13
C ARG A 189 -15.13 9.09 -0.67
N ILE A 190 -14.25 9.44 -1.62
CA ILE A 190 -13.01 10.19 -1.32
C ILE A 190 -13.31 11.53 -0.62
N GLU A 191 -14.36 12.23 -1.06
CA GLU A 191 -14.85 13.48 -0.45
C GLU A 191 -15.28 13.34 1.02
N GLU A 192 -15.53 12.12 1.50
CA GLU A 192 -15.97 11.85 2.88
C GLU A 192 -14.79 11.56 3.82
N ILE A 193 -13.56 11.41 3.30
CA ILE A 193 -12.37 11.03 4.09
C ILE A 193 -12.08 12.06 5.19
N GLU A 194 -12.12 13.36 4.86
CA GLU A 194 -11.87 14.42 5.85
C GLU A 194 -12.86 14.36 7.02
N GLY A 195 -14.11 13.94 6.76
CA GLY A 195 -15.14 13.79 7.79
C GLY A 195 -14.81 12.75 8.85
N ILE A 196 -13.94 11.77 8.54
CA ILE A 196 -13.52 10.73 9.49
C ILE A 196 -12.71 11.34 10.63
N LEU A 197 -11.88 12.35 10.36
CA LEU A 197 -11.02 12.97 11.38
C LEU A 197 -11.82 13.61 12.51
N ARG A 198 -13.03 14.12 12.21
CA ARG A 198 -13.93 14.74 13.20
C ARG A 198 -14.52 13.74 14.19
N CYS A 199 -14.49 12.45 13.88
CA CYS A 199 -14.97 11.40 14.76
C CYS A 199 -13.87 10.87 15.72
N HIS A 200 -12.61 11.24 15.47
CA HIS A 200 -11.42 10.73 16.18
C HIS A 200 -10.60 11.82 16.90
N ALA A 201 -11.03 13.08 16.81
CA ALA A 201 -10.46 14.24 17.52
C ALA A 201 -11.18 14.49 18.86
#